data_AF-A0A969R4Q2-F1
#
_entry.id   AF-A0A969R4Q2-F1
#
_cell.length_a   1.000
_cell.length_b   1.000
_cell.length_c   1.000
_cell.angle_alpha   90.00
_cell.angle_beta   90.00
_cell.angle_gamma   90.00
#
_symmetry.space_group_name_H-M   'P 1'
#
loop_
_entity.id
_entity.type
_entity.pdbx_description
1 polymer ?
#
loop_
_entity_poly.entity_id
_entity_poly.type
_entity_poly.pdbx_seq_one_letter_code
_entity_poly.pdbx_strand_id
1 'polypeptide(L)'
;MHAKQFSSIKRWIATSILSLLTIAFVWQGMFIANDTAMADSVMLADMGDRVENKADRDLDQTKGFIEDTKEKVKETANKNASKVDRATDNDSFLENKAKKDANRIENKADKDAAKTKKAVDKTQNIIESTVDNIKDVFSN
;
A
#
# COMPACT_ATOMS: atom_id res chain seq x y z
N MET A 1 -10.78 -25.44 23.88
CA MET A 1 -11.14 -25.07 22.49
C MET A 1 -10.44 -23.77 22.10
N HIS A 2 -9.12 -23.78 21.78
CA HIS A 2 -8.39 -22.52 21.51
C HIS A 2 -7.44 -22.53 20.30
N ALA A 3 -7.34 -23.63 19.55
CA ALA A 3 -6.44 -23.71 18.39
C ALA A 3 -7.10 -23.35 17.04
N LYS A 4 -8.42 -23.46 16.91
CA LYS A 4 -9.12 -23.30 15.62
C LYS A 4 -9.26 -21.85 15.17
N GLN A 5 -9.47 -20.90 16.09
CA GLN A 5 -9.67 -19.49 15.72
C GLN A 5 -8.38 -18.81 15.23
N PHE A 6 -7.23 -19.14 15.82
CA PHE A 6 -5.92 -18.63 15.37
C PHE A 6 -5.54 -19.13 13.98
N SER A 7 -5.95 -20.35 13.61
CA SER A 7 -5.73 -20.93 12.28
C SER A 7 -6.54 -20.20 11.20
N SER A 8 -7.81 -19.88 11.48
CA SER A 8 -8.65 -19.13 10.55
C SER A 8 -8.11 -17.74 10.26
N ILE A 9 -7.61 -17.02 11.27
CA ILE A 9 -7.04 -15.67 11.11
C ILE A 9 -5.75 -15.71 10.27
N LYS A 10 -4.88 -16.69 10.51
CA LYS A 10 -3.66 -16.88 9.70
C LYS A 10 -3.98 -17.18 8.24
N ARG A 11 -5.02 -17.99 7.98
CA ARG A 11 -5.46 -18.30 6.62
C ARG A 11 -5.95 -17.05 5.88
N TRP A 12 -6.74 -16.20 6.54
CA TRP A 12 -7.21 -14.95 5.94
C TRP A 12 -6.09 -13.93 5.66
N ILE A 13 -5.10 -13.83 6.55
CA ILE A 13 -3.92 -12.98 6.34
C ILE A 13 -3.06 -13.52 5.19
N ALA A 14 -2.82 -14.83 5.14
CA ALA A 14 -2.07 -15.45 4.05
C ALA A 14 -2.78 -15.31 2.70
N THR A 15 -4.10 -15.50 2.65
CA THR A 15 -4.90 -15.29 1.43
C THR A 15 -4.89 -13.83 0.99
N SER A 16 -4.93 -12.86 1.90
CA SER A 16 -4.87 -11.43 1.56
C SER A 16 -3.50 -11.01 1.03
N ILE A 17 -2.42 -11.48 1.66
CA ILE A 17 -1.04 -11.21 1.20
C ILE A 17 -0.78 -11.88 -0.15
N LEU A 18 -1.24 -13.12 -0.34
CA LEU A 18 -1.13 -13.84 -1.60
C LEU A 18 -1.92 -13.16 -2.72
N SER A 19 -3.11 -12.62 -2.42
CA SER A 19 -3.95 -11.92 -3.39
C SER A 19 -3.34 -10.57 -3.81
N LEU A 20 -2.69 -9.85 -2.87
CA LEU A 20 -1.92 -8.64 -3.19
C LEU A 20 -0.67 -8.95 -4.02
N LEU A 21 -0.01 -10.09 -3.79
CA LEU A 21 1.13 -10.53 -4.60
C LEU A 21 0.72 -10.95 -6.02
N THR A 22 -0.45 -11.58 -6.19
CA THR A 22 -0.96 -11.91 -7.55
C THR A 22 -1.29 -10.67 -8.36
N ILE A 23 -1.80 -9.60 -7.74
CA ILE A 23 -2.07 -8.33 -8.45
C ILE A 23 -0.75 -7.64 -8.86
N ALA A 24 0.29 -7.73 -8.03
CA ALA A 24 1.62 -7.20 -8.36
C ALA A 24 2.34 -7.99 -9.49
N PHE A 25 2.11 -9.30 -9.61
CA PHE A 25 2.81 -10.14 -10.60
C PHE A 25 2.11 -10.25 -11.96
N VAL A 26 0.80 -9.98 -12.04
CA VAL A 26 0.05 -10.00 -13.31
C VAL A 26 0.54 -8.91 -14.30
N TRP A 27 1.16 -7.83 -13.80
CA TRP A 27 1.74 -6.78 -14.66
C TRP A 27 3.11 -7.15 -15.26
N GLN A 28 3.87 -8.08 -14.65
CA GLN A 28 5.22 -8.43 -15.12
C GLN A 28 5.22 -9.46 -16.26
N GLY A 29 4.10 -10.18 -16.49
CA GLY A 29 4.05 -11.33 -17.40
C GLY A 29 3.53 -11.09 -18.82
N MET A 30 3.03 -9.88 -19.14
CA MET A 30 2.33 -9.60 -20.41
C MET A 30 2.92 -8.43 -21.22
N PHE A 31 4.18 -8.04 -20.96
CA PHE A 31 4.82 -6.92 -21.67
C PHE A 31 6.07 -7.30 -22.50
N ILE A 32 6.48 -8.57 -22.57
CA ILE A 32 7.72 -8.96 -23.29
C ILE A 32 7.47 -9.76 -24.58
N ALA A 33 6.24 -10.18 -24.88
CA ALA A 33 5.94 -10.93 -26.11
C ALA A 33 4.94 -10.17 -26.99
N ASN A 34 5.43 -9.72 -28.16
CA ASN A 34 4.73 -9.02 -29.26
C ASN A 34 4.63 -7.49 -29.12
N ASP A 35 5.64 -6.75 -29.60
CA ASP A 35 5.52 -6.07 -30.91
C ASP A 35 6.89 -5.51 -31.35
N THR A 36 7.65 -6.33 -32.07
CA THR A 36 8.84 -5.91 -32.78
C THR A 36 8.44 -5.25 -34.10
N ALA A 37 8.14 -3.95 -34.09
CA ALA A 37 8.20 -3.11 -35.30
C ALA A 37 8.07 -1.61 -34.98
N MET A 38 9.21 -0.93 -34.86
CA MET A 38 9.43 0.48 -35.25
C MET A 38 8.31 1.47 -34.88
N ALA A 39 8.16 1.77 -33.60
CA ALA A 39 7.41 2.96 -33.18
C ALA A 39 8.29 4.19 -33.42
N ASP A 40 7.79 5.09 -34.25
CA ASP A 40 8.32 6.43 -34.48
C ASP A 40 8.71 7.09 -33.15
N SER A 41 9.90 7.70 -33.08
CA SER A 41 10.46 8.33 -31.86
C SER A 41 9.47 9.26 -31.14
N VAL A 42 8.60 9.93 -31.91
CA VAL A 42 7.53 10.80 -31.41
C VAL A 42 6.40 10.01 -30.72
N MET A 43 5.99 8.85 -31.27
CA MET A 43 5.02 7.98 -30.60
C MET A 43 5.58 7.38 -29.31
N LEU A 44 6.88 7.07 -29.27
CA LEU A 44 7.50 6.48 -28.09
C LEU A 44 7.65 7.51 -26.95
N ALA A 45 7.98 8.76 -27.27
CA ALA A 45 8.00 9.87 -26.31
C ALA A 45 6.58 10.15 -25.74
N ASP A 46 5.56 10.24 -26.61
CA ASP A 46 4.15 10.44 -26.21
C ASP A 46 3.59 9.23 -25.43
N MET A 47 4.09 8.01 -25.69
CA MET A 47 3.81 6.84 -24.86
C MET A 47 4.54 6.90 -23.51
N GLY A 48 5.80 7.35 -23.47
CA GLY A 48 6.56 7.57 -22.24
C GLY A 48 5.87 8.57 -21.31
N ASP A 49 5.47 9.72 -21.83
CA ASP A 49 4.73 10.76 -21.09
C ASP A 49 3.38 10.24 -20.58
N ARG A 50 2.66 9.43 -21.36
CA ARG A 50 1.40 8.81 -20.91
C ARG A 50 1.60 7.77 -19.82
N VAL A 51 2.67 6.98 -19.90
CA VAL A 51 3.00 5.96 -18.89
C VAL A 51 3.40 6.63 -17.58
N GLU A 52 4.24 7.65 -17.62
CA GLU A 52 4.65 8.46 -16.46
C GLU A 52 3.43 9.11 -15.79
N ASN A 53 2.61 9.84 -16.56
CA ASN A 53 1.38 10.47 -16.05
C ASN A 53 0.36 9.47 -15.48
N LYS A 54 0.33 8.23 -15.98
CA LYS A 54 -0.54 7.18 -15.41
C LYS A 54 0.07 6.62 -14.13
N ALA A 55 1.36 6.33 -14.12
CA ALA A 55 2.08 5.83 -12.96
C ALA A 55 1.96 6.82 -11.79
N ASP A 56 2.17 8.11 -12.02
CA ASP A 56 2.03 9.15 -11.00
C ASP A 56 0.63 9.18 -10.38
N ARG A 57 -0.41 9.15 -11.22
CA ARG A 57 -1.81 9.10 -10.75
C ARG A 57 -2.10 7.85 -9.93
N ASP A 58 -1.66 6.69 -10.38
CA ASP A 58 -1.89 5.41 -9.69
C ASP A 58 -1.09 5.37 -8.36
N LEU A 59 0.11 5.96 -8.31
CA LEU A 59 0.93 6.09 -7.11
C LEU A 59 0.34 7.09 -6.11
N ASP A 60 -0.18 8.23 -6.57
CA ASP A 60 -0.86 9.20 -5.71
C ASP A 60 -2.15 8.63 -5.12
N GLN A 61 -2.93 7.90 -5.92
CA GLN A 61 -4.07 7.15 -5.42
C GLN A 61 -3.66 6.13 -4.35
N THR A 62 -2.52 5.46 -4.54
CA THR A 62 -1.96 4.54 -3.56
C THR A 62 -1.55 5.26 -2.27
N LYS A 63 -0.92 6.44 -2.35
CA LYS A 63 -0.58 7.28 -1.19
C LYS A 63 -1.84 7.71 -0.42
N GLY A 64 -2.92 8.03 -1.13
CA GLY A 64 -4.24 8.31 -0.55
C GLY A 64 -4.81 7.09 0.17
N PHE A 65 -4.81 5.91 -0.46
CA PHE A 65 -5.26 4.66 0.17
C PHE A 65 -4.47 4.31 1.44
N ILE A 66 -3.16 4.55 1.45
CA ILE A 66 -2.31 4.35 2.64
C ILE A 66 -2.76 5.29 3.78
N GLU A 67 -3.09 6.54 3.46
CA GLU A 67 -3.56 7.53 4.44
C GLU A 67 -4.94 7.15 5.00
N ASP A 68 -5.89 6.79 4.14
CA ASP A 68 -7.22 6.33 4.55
C ASP A 68 -7.13 5.08 5.44
N THR A 69 -6.24 4.14 5.08
CA THR A 69 -6.02 2.92 5.85
C THR A 69 -5.45 3.26 7.22
N LYS A 70 -4.49 4.19 7.28
CA LYS A 70 -3.91 4.67 8.54
C LYS A 70 -5.00 5.26 9.43
N GLU A 71 -5.85 6.15 8.91
CA GLU A 71 -6.94 6.74 9.68
C GLU A 71 -7.94 5.70 10.18
N LYS A 72 -8.37 4.77 9.33
CA LYS A 72 -9.28 3.67 9.74
C LYS A 72 -8.70 2.80 10.85
N VAL A 73 -7.40 2.53 10.82
CA VAL A 73 -6.73 1.78 11.89
C VAL A 73 -6.73 2.56 13.20
N LYS A 74 -6.45 3.87 13.17
CA LYS A 74 -6.53 4.73 14.37
C LYS A 74 -7.95 4.80 14.92
N GLU A 75 -8.94 5.05 14.06
CA GLU A 75 -10.35 5.11 14.44
C GLU A 75 -10.79 3.80 15.09
N THR A 76 -10.44 2.66 14.49
CA THR A 76 -10.78 1.34 15.01
C THR A 76 -10.13 1.09 16.38
N ALA A 77 -8.88 1.49 16.56
CA ALA A 77 -8.17 1.36 17.83
C ALA A 77 -8.87 2.18 18.94
N ASN A 78 -9.21 3.44 18.65
CA ASN A 78 -9.91 4.31 19.59
C ASN A 78 -11.33 3.83 19.91
N LYS A 79 -12.04 3.31 18.91
CA LYS A 79 -13.37 2.73 19.08
C LYS A 79 -13.32 1.48 19.96
N ASN A 80 -12.30 0.64 19.81
CA ASN A 80 -12.11 -0.53 20.66
C ASN A 80 -11.76 -0.14 22.09
N ALA A 81 -10.86 0.84 22.28
CA ALA A 81 -10.56 1.36 23.62
C ALA A 81 -11.82 1.94 24.30
N SER A 82 -12.61 2.72 23.57
CA SER A 82 -13.87 3.29 24.07
C SER A 82 -14.92 2.22 24.40
N LYS A 83 -14.96 1.11 23.65
CA LYS A 83 -15.85 -0.02 23.96
C LYS A 83 -15.44 -0.73 25.24
N VAL A 84 -14.13 -0.91 25.46
CA VAL A 84 -13.62 -1.50 26.70
C VAL A 84 -13.95 -0.58 27.87
N ASP A 85 -13.68 0.72 27.74
CA ASP A 85 -14.01 1.75 28.73
C ASP A 85 -15.50 1.68 29.17
N ARG A 86 -16.43 1.57 28.22
CA ARG A 86 -17.88 1.43 28.53
C ARG A 86 -18.30 0.07 29.09
N ALA A 87 -17.60 -1.01 28.72
CA ALA A 87 -17.94 -2.36 29.15
C ALA A 87 -17.35 -2.70 30.53
N THR A 88 -16.44 -1.86 31.02
CA THR A 88 -15.69 -2.08 32.23
C THR A 88 -16.18 -1.04 33.24
N ASP A 89 -17.17 -1.40 34.06
CA ASP A 89 -17.73 -0.55 35.11
C ASP A 89 -16.67 -0.22 36.20
N ASN A 90 -15.72 0.68 35.89
CA ASN A 90 -14.63 1.14 36.75
C ASN A 90 -13.44 0.18 37.01
N ASP A 91 -13.28 -0.94 36.29
CA ASP A 91 -12.01 -1.71 36.35
C ASP A 91 -10.89 -1.02 35.54
N SER A 92 -10.24 -0.11 36.25
CA SER A 92 -9.17 0.79 35.76
C SER A 92 -8.00 0.06 35.06
N PHE A 93 -7.77 -1.23 35.31
CA PHE A 93 -6.65 -1.92 34.70
C PHE A 93 -6.88 -2.22 33.21
N LEU A 94 -8.07 -2.72 32.88
CA LEU A 94 -8.44 -3.07 31.50
C LEU A 94 -8.61 -1.82 30.63
N GLU A 95 -9.24 -0.79 31.18
CA GLU A 95 -9.40 0.52 30.55
C GLU A 95 -8.05 1.16 30.20
N ASN A 96 -7.13 1.24 31.18
CA ASN A 96 -5.79 1.79 30.98
C ASN A 96 -4.99 1.00 29.94
N LYS A 97 -5.11 -0.34 29.97
CA LYS A 97 -4.46 -1.20 28.97
C LYS A 97 -5.01 -0.92 27.57
N ALA A 98 -6.33 -0.82 27.42
CA ALA A 98 -6.95 -0.57 26.13
C ALA A 98 -6.56 0.81 25.56
N LYS A 99 -6.49 1.85 26.41
CA LYS A 99 -5.99 3.18 26.03
C LYS A 99 -4.52 3.13 25.61
N LYS A 100 -3.68 2.43 26.37
CA LYS A 100 -2.26 2.24 26.04
C LYS A 100 -2.06 1.50 24.71
N ASP A 101 -2.84 0.46 24.48
CA ASP A 101 -2.79 -0.33 23.25
C ASP A 101 -3.27 0.50 22.05
N ALA A 102 -4.33 1.30 22.20
CA ALA A 102 -4.78 2.22 21.17
C ALA A 102 -3.67 3.21 20.78
N ASN A 103 -3.06 3.89 21.75
CA ASN A 103 -1.95 4.82 21.51
C ASN A 103 -0.77 4.13 20.81
N ARG A 104 -0.46 2.88 21.16
CA ARG A 104 0.60 2.11 20.50
C ARG A 104 0.24 1.79 19.05
N ILE A 105 -1.01 1.45 18.77
CA ILE A 105 -1.50 1.18 17.42
C ILE A 105 -1.45 2.46 16.57
N GLU A 106 -1.87 3.60 17.11
CA GLU A 106 -1.81 4.88 16.39
C GLU A 106 -0.38 5.22 15.98
N ASN A 107 0.57 5.17 16.92
CA ASN A 107 1.99 5.42 16.65
C ASN A 107 2.57 4.46 15.61
N LYS A 108 2.14 3.19 15.65
CA LYS A 108 2.59 2.19 14.68
C LYS A 108 1.96 2.42 13.32
N ALA A 109 0.69 2.80 13.24
CA ALA A 109 0.02 3.14 12.00
C ALA A 109 0.69 4.34 11.32
N ASP A 110 1.06 5.38 12.06
CA ASP A 110 1.82 6.52 11.50
C ASP A 110 3.18 6.10 10.95
N LYS A 111 3.94 5.32 11.72
CA LYS A 111 5.26 4.84 11.29
C LYS A 111 5.16 3.91 10.08
N ASP A 112 4.19 3.01 10.06
CA ASP A 112 4.00 2.06 8.97
C ASP A 112 3.52 2.78 7.71
N ALA A 113 2.57 3.72 7.82
CA ALA A 113 2.13 4.55 6.70
C ALA A 113 3.27 5.39 6.13
N ALA A 114 4.09 6.02 6.97
CA ALA A 114 5.25 6.79 6.52
C ALA A 114 6.30 5.92 5.81
N LYS A 115 6.57 4.71 6.32
CA LYS A 115 7.48 3.76 5.67
C LYS A 115 6.95 3.30 4.31
N THR A 116 5.67 3.00 4.23
CA THR A 116 5.05 2.56 2.97
C THR A 116 5.00 3.70 1.96
N LYS A 117 4.63 4.93 2.36
CA LYS A 117 4.70 6.12 1.50
C LYS A 117 6.11 6.31 0.95
N LYS A 118 7.14 6.20 1.79
CA LYS A 118 8.55 6.28 1.34
C LYS A 118 8.92 5.19 0.34
N ALA A 119 8.35 3.99 0.44
CA ALA A 119 8.56 2.93 -0.54
C ALA A 119 7.88 3.27 -1.88
N VAL A 120 6.67 3.84 -1.83
CA VAL A 120 5.95 4.33 -3.01
C VAL A 120 6.75 5.44 -3.70
N ASP A 121 7.28 6.41 -2.95
CA ASP A 121 8.10 7.50 -3.51
C ASP A 121 9.37 6.95 -4.21
N LYS A 122 10.01 5.93 -3.62
CA LYS A 122 11.16 5.28 -4.29
C LYS A 122 10.78 4.61 -5.60
N THR A 123 9.63 3.95 -5.64
CA THR A 123 9.13 3.34 -6.87
C THR A 123 8.85 4.41 -7.93
N GLN A 124 8.28 5.56 -7.54
CA GLN A 124 8.06 6.70 -8.43
C GLN A 124 9.36 7.13 -9.11
N ASN A 125 10.40 7.42 -8.30
CA ASN A 125 11.70 7.86 -8.83
C ASN A 125 12.33 6.84 -9.81
N ILE A 126 12.14 5.54 -9.57
CA ILE A 126 12.65 4.48 -10.45
C ILE A 126 11.88 4.47 -11.78
N ILE A 127 10.55 4.65 -11.74
CA ILE A 127 9.72 4.73 -12.94
C ILE A 127 10.11 5.95 -13.77
N GLU A 128 10.18 7.13 -13.16
CA GLU A 128 10.63 8.37 -13.81
C GLU A 128 12.00 8.16 -14.48
N SER A 129 12.99 7.66 -13.73
CA SER A 129 14.33 7.39 -14.26
C SER A 129 14.34 6.39 -15.42
N THR A 130 13.46 5.39 -15.38
CA THR A 130 13.35 4.38 -16.46
C THR A 130 12.73 4.98 -17.72
N VAL A 131 11.66 5.77 -17.55
CA VAL A 131 11.00 6.47 -18.66
C VAL A 131 11.95 7.48 -19.30
N ASP A 132 12.67 8.26 -18.49
CA ASP A 132 13.66 9.23 -18.97
C ASP A 132 14.81 8.58 -19.73
N ASN A 133 15.36 7.47 -19.22
CA ASN A 133 16.42 6.73 -19.92
C ASN A 133 15.93 6.19 -21.28
N ILE A 134 14.67 5.74 -21.36
CA ILE A 134 14.09 5.32 -22.64
C ILE A 134 13.96 6.54 -23.56
N LYS A 135 13.37 7.64 -23.09
CA LYS A 135 13.24 8.87 -23.88
C LYS A 135 14.59 9.34 -24.45
N ASP A 136 15.66 9.32 -23.65
CA ASP A 136 17.01 9.73 -24.06
C ASP A 136 17.58 8.84 -25.18
N VAL A 137 17.44 7.51 -25.07
CA VAL A 137 17.92 6.55 -26.09
C VAL A 137 17.21 6.73 -27.44
N PHE A 138 15.94 7.14 -27.44
CA PHE A 138 15.15 7.28 -28.68
C PHE A 138 15.10 8.72 -29.22
N SER A 139 15.56 9.71 -28.45
CA SER A 139 15.65 11.11 -28.86
C SER A 139 17.03 11.48 -29.44
N ASN A 140 17.96 10.52 -29.48
CA ASN A 140 19.35 10.66 -29.94
C ASN A 140 19.64 9.63 -31.05
#